data_AF-W4DAD5-F1
#
_entry.id   AF-W4DAD5-F1
#
_cell.length_a   1.000
_cell.length_b   1.000
_cell.length_c   1.000
_cell.angle_alpha   90.00
_cell.angle_beta   90.00
_cell.angle_gamma   90.00
#
_symmetry.space_group_name_H-M   'P 1'
#
loop_
_entity.id
_entity.type
_entity.pdbx_description
1 polymer ?
#
loop_
_entity_poly.entity_id
_entity_poly.type
_entity_poly.pdbx_seq_one_letter_code
_entity_poly.pdbx_strand_id
1 'polypeptide(L)'
;MSCSGTPGYNESVNEDDYGAAEVKTEQGGGVLLSCSRWMRAPSDKVRLMVMEEYNSGIGLGGQEGPAAPQDPVERRNGFFVMFETAIEATARAEGKPSQEVYLEGNYLIDKAKYIGGVTDEQMLAMLRDWTGFRKLVHSIGVSVKTAEEGGAVTFLMQNWGRTSKYETGTQLRVPCPGDGTEILVKLEEHEWSEEDVAPGKYAFEFNNEGKLATASIVLYLNDGYTAPELTAEPSVDFESSAYRAMIAKSLLYAGNNRRLKRAMDKAASGEDVTIAYIGGSITQGAGAKPIHTECYAYQSYLRFKELFGKEGGENIHFIKAGVGGTPSELGMIRYERDVLRDGAAAPDIVVVEFAVNDEGDETKGNCFESLCLKILSAPNQPAVILLFSVFVNDWNLQDRLSPVGRRYNLPMVSVKDAVTEQFRLSKSEGNIISKRQFFYDIYHPTNDGHRVMADSLGYLFAETDRMGLDEKEQGILAGPPELGNDFAHVRLLDRISDLGSAGTAIAIEAGGFHGTDEELQQVEMDANPFGTPQFPHNWMHTAASGEDRFRLTITSKNLILVFKDSGSPDVGKAEVYVDGKLVLTADPHVNSWTHCNAVILYNNEQSGEHMVEIQMAPEDQDKSFTILGFGYTA
;
A
#
# COMPACT_ATOMS: atom_id res chain seq x y z
N MET A 1 -22.22 33.26 -0.58
CA MET A 1 -22.36 33.92 -1.89
C MET A 1 -20.98 34.00 -2.54
N SER A 2 -20.83 33.38 -3.71
CA SER A 2 -19.79 33.52 -4.78
C SER A 2 -18.32 33.69 -4.38
N CYS A 3 -17.42 32.72 -4.52
CA CYS A 3 -16.87 32.03 -5.72
C CYS A 3 -15.57 32.65 -6.28
N SER A 4 -14.61 31.73 -6.46
CA SER A 4 -13.65 31.55 -7.58
C SER A 4 -12.39 32.41 -7.73
N GLY A 5 -11.28 31.73 -7.99
CA GLY A 5 -10.05 32.30 -8.56
C GLY A 5 -8.87 31.32 -8.61
N THR A 6 -8.87 30.38 -9.57
CA THR A 6 -7.69 29.66 -10.06
C THR A 6 -6.81 30.57 -10.94
N PRO A 7 -5.48 30.36 -11.00
CA PRO A 7 -4.68 30.85 -12.12
C PRO A 7 -4.04 29.70 -12.91
N GLY A 8 -4.25 29.72 -14.24
CA GLY A 8 -3.45 28.97 -15.20
C GLY A 8 -2.26 29.80 -15.69
N TYR A 9 -1.20 29.13 -16.12
CA TYR A 9 -0.13 29.71 -16.92
C TYR A 9 0.23 28.78 -18.08
N ASN A 10 0.11 29.33 -19.28
CA ASN A 10 0.73 28.88 -20.52
C ASN A 10 2.13 29.49 -20.58
N GLU A 11 3.16 28.73 -20.94
CA GLU A 11 4.30 29.25 -21.70
C GLU A 11 4.80 28.19 -22.69
N SER A 12 4.73 28.57 -23.96
CA SER A 12 5.26 27.91 -25.14
C SER A 12 6.73 28.26 -25.33
N VAL A 13 7.61 27.28 -25.61
CA VAL A 13 8.94 27.55 -26.18
C VAL A 13 9.26 26.51 -27.27
N ASN A 14 9.90 27.03 -28.31
CA ASN A 14 10.05 26.55 -29.69
C ASN A 14 10.72 25.19 -29.91
N GLU A 15 10.23 24.51 -30.96
CA GLU A 15 10.95 23.54 -31.78
C GLU A 15 11.97 24.23 -32.72
N ASP A 16 12.91 23.42 -33.23
CA ASP A 16 13.94 23.68 -34.25
C ASP A 16 15.32 24.18 -33.77
N ASP A 17 16.26 23.23 -33.65
CA ASP A 17 17.51 23.33 -34.41
C ASP A 17 18.16 21.94 -34.63
N TYR A 18 18.28 21.57 -35.90
CA TYR A 18 19.00 20.39 -36.40
C TYR A 18 20.50 20.71 -36.50
N GLY A 19 21.34 19.91 -35.86
CA GLY A 19 22.80 19.99 -36.00
C GLY A 19 23.44 18.60 -36.04
N ALA A 20 23.47 18.00 -37.23
CA ALA A 20 24.18 16.76 -37.50
C ALA A 20 25.70 16.97 -37.42
N ALA A 21 26.40 16.12 -36.67
CA ALA A 21 27.85 16.01 -36.71
C ALA A 21 28.25 14.55 -36.98
N GLU A 22 28.75 14.32 -38.19
CA GLU A 22 29.47 13.11 -38.59
C GLU A 22 30.81 13.01 -37.83
N VAL A 23 31.15 11.83 -37.34
CA VAL A 23 32.54 11.43 -37.09
C VAL A 23 32.77 10.06 -37.74
N LYS A 24 33.69 10.03 -38.70
CA LYS A 24 34.24 8.83 -39.34
C LYS A 24 35.60 8.47 -38.71
N THR A 25 35.99 7.22 -38.95
CA THR A 25 37.33 6.58 -38.84
C THR A 25 37.75 6.17 -37.41
N GLU A 26 38.34 5.00 -37.14
CA GLU A 26 39.05 4.04 -38.00
C GLU A 26 39.21 2.67 -37.30
N GLN A 27 39.49 1.63 -38.11
CA GLN A 27 39.80 0.26 -37.72
C GLN A 27 41.24 0.10 -37.21
N GLY A 28 41.50 -0.90 -36.34
CA GLY A 28 42.85 -1.43 -36.09
C GLY A 28 42.87 -2.58 -35.08
N GLY A 29 43.52 -3.70 -35.45
CA GLY A 29 43.53 -5.03 -34.78
C GLY A 29 43.95 -5.03 -33.30
N GLY A 30 43.67 -6.05 -32.50
CA GLY A 30 43.66 -7.48 -32.80
C GLY A 30 44.95 -8.13 -32.27
N VAL A 31 44.91 -8.70 -31.05
CA VAL A 31 45.76 -9.84 -30.64
C VAL A 31 44.98 -10.72 -29.67
N LEU A 32 44.80 -11.98 -30.10
CA LEU A 32 44.28 -13.10 -29.34
C LEU A 32 45.25 -13.53 -28.24
N LEU A 33 44.73 -13.87 -27.06
CA LEU A 33 45.29 -14.93 -26.23
C LEU A 33 44.18 -15.67 -25.49
N SER A 34 44.12 -16.95 -25.81
CA SER A 34 43.17 -17.97 -25.37
C SER A 34 43.28 -18.26 -23.87
N CYS A 35 42.14 -18.52 -23.22
CA CYS A 35 42.05 -19.64 -22.29
C CYS A 35 40.60 -20.12 -22.15
N SER A 36 40.32 -21.24 -22.78
CA SER A 36 39.06 -21.98 -22.75
C SER A 36 38.97 -22.81 -21.47
N ARG A 37 37.89 -22.62 -20.69
CA ARG A 37 37.49 -23.58 -19.65
C ARG A 37 35.96 -23.63 -19.50
N TRP A 38 35.38 -24.61 -20.19
CA TRP A 38 34.23 -25.45 -19.81
C TRP A 38 33.26 -24.90 -18.75
N MET A 39 32.14 -24.33 -19.20
CA MET A 39 30.88 -24.34 -18.45
C MET A 39 30.30 -25.76 -18.52
N ARG A 40 30.42 -26.51 -17.42
CA ARG A 40 29.58 -27.69 -17.15
C ARG A 40 28.34 -27.19 -16.41
N ALA A 41 27.17 -27.45 -16.99
CA ALA A 41 25.92 -27.43 -16.26
C ALA A 41 25.93 -28.51 -15.15
N PRO A 42 25.54 -28.19 -13.90
CA PRO A 42 25.04 -29.18 -12.95
C PRO A 42 23.51 -29.21 -13.08
N SER A 43 22.96 -30.15 -13.85
CA SER A 43 22.41 -31.42 -13.37
C SER A 43 21.20 -31.25 -12.45
N ASP A 44 20.02 -31.34 -13.07
CA ASP A 44 18.73 -31.63 -12.45
C ASP A 44 18.85 -32.83 -11.52
N LYS A 45 18.77 -32.62 -10.19
CA LYS A 45 18.36 -33.61 -9.17
C LYS A 45 18.43 -33.10 -7.72
N VAL A 46 17.83 -31.95 -7.41
CA VAL A 46 17.31 -31.65 -6.04
C VAL A 46 16.03 -30.79 -6.13
N ARG A 47 15.32 -30.80 -7.27
CA ARG A 47 14.16 -29.92 -7.53
C ARG A 47 12.79 -30.60 -7.37
N LEU A 48 12.76 -31.85 -6.91
CA LEU A 48 11.52 -32.61 -6.72
C LEU A 48 11.43 -33.05 -5.26
N MET A 49 10.82 -32.23 -4.40
CA MET A 49 10.05 -32.69 -3.23
C MET A 49 9.31 -31.56 -2.50
N VAL A 50 8.83 -30.51 -3.18
CA VAL A 50 7.80 -29.59 -2.61
C VAL A 50 6.79 -29.08 -3.67
N MET A 51 6.97 -29.39 -4.97
CA MET A 51 6.11 -28.86 -6.05
C MET A 51 5.31 -29.93 -6.83
N GLU A 52 5.25 -31.18 -6.36
CA GLU A 52 4.70 -32.30 -7.13
C GLU A 52 3.33 -32.83 -6.69
N GLU A 53 2.53 -32.06 -5.94
CA GLU A 53 1.10 -32.35 -5.74
C GLU A 53 0.14 -31.43 -6.53
N TYR A 54 0.65 -30.51 -7.35
CA TYR A 54 -0.20 -29.51 -8.02
C TYR A 54 -0.20 -29.55 -9.56
N ASN A 55 0.39 -30.56 -10.21
CA ASN A 55 0.51 -30.52 -11.69
C ASN A 55 0.43 -31.86 -12.45
N SER A 56 -0.42 -32.80 -12.03
CA SER A 56 -0.73 -33.96 -12.87
C SER A 56 -2.18 -34.40 -12.76
N GLY A 57 -3.00 -33.97 -13.72
CA GLY A 57 -4.40 -34.42 -13.76
C GLY A 57 -5.26 -33.91 -14.91
N ILE A 58 -4.74 -33.67 -16.13
CA ILE A 58 -5.63 -33.53 -17.30
C ILE A 58 -5.02 -34.26 -18.49
N GLY A 59 -5.42 -35.53 -18.64
CA GLY A 59 -5.32 -36.22 -19.92
C GLY A 59 -6.32 -35.59 -20.89
N LEU A 60 -5.86 -35.34 -22.12
CA LEU A 60 -6.70 -34.91 -23.25
C LEU A 60 -7.68 -36.03 -23.61
N GLY A 61 -8.85 -36.03 -22.96
CA GLY A 61 -10.04 -36.78 -23.36
C GLY A 61 -11.09 -35.79 -23.84
N GLY A 62 -11.53 -35.91 -25.09
CA GLY A 62 -12.60 -35.09 -25.64
C GLY A 62 -13.90 -35.30 -24.85
N GLN A 63 -14.35 -34.25 -24.17
CA GLN A 63 -15.69 -34.14 -23.62
C GLN A 63 -16.38 -32.96 -24.31
N GLU A 64 -17.54 -33.25 -24.89
CA GLU A 64 -18.44 -32.25 -25.49
C GLU A 64 -18.73 -31.15 -24.48
N GLY A 65 -18.58 -29.90 -24.93
CA GLY A 65 -18.84 -28.72 -24.12
C GLY A 65 -20.30 -28.66 -23.65
N PRO A 66 -20.58 -27.90 -22.58
CA PRO A 66 -21.93 -27.80 -22.02
C PRO A 66 -22.93 -27.37 -23.10
N ALA A 67 -24.04 -28.09 -23.19
CA ALA A 67 -25.14 -27.75 -24.10
C ALA A 67 -25.69 -26.35 -23.73
N ALA A 68 -25.73 -25.46 -24.73
CA ALA A 68 -26.22 -24.10 -24.57
C ALA A 68 -27.69 -24.08 -24.06
N PRO A 69 -28.07 -23.12 -23.21
CA PRO A 69 -29.46 -22.92 -22.82
C PRO A 69 -30.39 -22.79 -24.03
N GLN A 70 -31.62 -23.27 -23.90
CA GLN A 70 -32.56 -23.44 -25.02
C GLN A 70 -33.18 -22.14 -25.56
N ASP A 71 -32.73 -20.97 -25.10
CA ASP A 71 -32.96 -19.67 -25.72
C ASP A 71 -31.81 -18.74 -25.27
N PRO A 72 -30.99 -18.19 -26.18
CA PRO A 72 -30.01 -17.17 -25.80
C PRO A 72 -30.78 -15.89 -25.47
N VAL A 73 -30.98 -15.62 -24.19
CA VAL A 73 -31.30 -14.26 -23.74
C VAL A 73 -30.17 -13.38 -24.26
N GLU A 74 -30.50 -12.45 -25.16
CA GLU A 74 -29.53 -11.50 -25.71
C GLU A 74 -28.83 -10.80 -24.54
N ARG A 75 -27.51 -11.01 -24.41
CA ARG A 75 -26.77 -10.53 -23.25
C ARG A 75 -26.80 -8.99 -23.28
N ARG A 76 -27.45 -8.39 -22.27
CA ARG A 76 -27.53 -6.94 -22.13
C ARG A 76 -26.13 -6.34 -22.18
N ASN A 77 -26.00 -5.14 -22.75
CA ASN A 77 -24.76 -4.40 -22.67
C ASN A 77 -24.42 -4.12 -21.19
N GLY A 78 -23.14 -4.17 -20.83
CA GLY A 78 -22.69 -4.01 -19.45
C GLY A 78 -21.19 -3.74 -19.37
N PHE A 79 -20.73 -3.34 -18.19
CA PHE A 79 -19.31 -3.13 -17.91
C PHE A 79 -18.90 -3.77 -16.59
N PHE A 80 -17.64 -4.15 -16.49
CA PHE A 80 -17.08 -4.74 -15.27
C PHE A 80 -16.67 -3.66 -14.28
N VAL A 81 -16.94 -3.92 -13.00
CA VAL A 81 -16.36 -3.18 -11.87
C VAL A 81 -15.38 -4.04 -11.07
N MET A 82 -15.39 -5.35 -11.32
CA MET A 82 -14.36 -6.32 -10.95
C MET A 82 -14.29 -7.36 -12.07
N PHE A 83 -13.10 -7.70 -12.55
CA PHE A 83 -12.92 -8.71 -13.59
C PHE A 83 -11.79 -9.63 -13.18
N GLU A 84 -12.09 -10.93 -13.05
CA GLU A 84 -11.15 -11.99 -12.65
C GLU A 84 -10.25 -11.57 -11.49
N THR A 85 -10.83 -10.88 -10.51
CA THR A 85 -10.09 -10.26 -9.41
C THR A 85 -9.88 -11.28 -8.30
N ALA A 86 -8.63 -11.49 -7.88
CA ALA A 86 -8.33 -12.33 -6.73
C ALA A 86 -8.96 -11.74 -5.46
N ILE A 87 -9.59 -12.56 -4.63
CA ILE A 87 -10.23 -12.16 -3.38
C ILE A 87 -9.83 -13.11 -2.26
N GLU A 88 -9.78 -12.59 -1.03
CA GLU A 88 -9.33 -13.33 0.15
C GLU A 88 -10.34 -13.16 1.29
N ALA A 89 -10.62 -14.25 1.98
CA ALA A 89 -11.45 -14.27 3.17
C ALA A 89 -10.71 -13.67 4.37
N THR A 90 -10.61 -12.34 4.44
CA THR A 90 -9.99 -11.65 5.59
C THR A 90 -10.88 -11.81 6.83
N ALA A 91 -10.27 -12.14 7.96
CA ALA A 91 -10.96 -12.20 9.25
C ALA A 91 -11.61 -10.84 9.59
N ARG A 92 -12.77 -10.87 10.23
CA ARG A 92 -13.53 -9.67 10.61
C ARG A 92 -13.77 -9.68 12.11
N ALA A 93 -13.76 -8.49 12.73
CA ALA A 93 -14.08 -8.33 14.14
C ALA A 93 -15.50 -8.84 14.44
N GLU A 94 -16.43 -8.58 13.52
CA GLU A 94 -17.80 -9.08 13.54
C GLU A 94 -18.20 -9.66 12.19
N GLY A 95 -19.06 -10.68 12.20
CA GLY A 95 -19.57 -11.33 10.99
C GLY A 95 -18.66 -12.40 10.40
N LYS A 96 -18.87 -12.72 9.11
CA LYS A 96 -18.10 -13.75 8.41
C LYS A 96 -16.78 -13.19 7.86
N PRO A 97 -15.71 -14.01 7.79
CA PRO A 97 -14.54 -13.68 7.02
C PRO A 97 -14.93 -13.29 5.60
N SER A 98 -14.38 -12.19 5.08
CA SER A 98 -14.84 -11.65 3.82
C SER A 98 -13.81 -10.79 3.12
N GLN A 99 -13.88 -10.77 1.78
CA GLN A 99 -13.30 -9.69 1.00
C GLN A 99 -14.34 -8.58 0.88
N GLU A 100 -14.02 -7.39 1.38
CA GLU A 100 -14.85 -6.20 1.20
C GLU A 100 -14.30 -5.32 0.09
N VAL A 101 -15.22 -4.70 -0.66
CA VAL A 101 -14.93 -3.75 -1.74
C VAL A 101 -15.85 -2.56 -1.54
N TYR A 102 -15.31 -1.52 -0.92
CA TYR A 102 -16.01 -0.26 -0.72
C TYR A 102 -16.16 0.50 -2.06
N LEU A 103 -17.31 1.13 -2.22
CA LEU A 103 -17.78 1.79 -3.44
C LEU A 103 -18.02 3.29 -3.25
N GLU A 104 -17.95 3.77 -2.00
CA GLU A 104 -18.24 5.15 -1.61
C GLU A 104 -17.26 6.17 -2.25
N GLY A 105 -17.66 7.44 -2.30
CA GLY A 105 -16.88 8.50 -2.92
C GLY A 105 -16.80 8.29 -4.44
N ASN A 106 -15.59 8.30 -4.99
CA ASN A 106 -15.37 8.05 -6.42
C ASN A 106 -15.02 6.58 -6.73
N TYR A 107 -14.94 5.68 -5.74
CA TYR A 107 -14.41 4.33 -5.97
C TYR A 107 -15.19 3.53 -7.03
N LEU A 108 -16.52 3.53 -6.98
CA LEU A 108 -17.33 2.85 -8.00
C LEU A 108 -17.17 3.48 -9.39
N ILE A 109 -17.10 4.81 -9.45
CA ILE A 109 -16.92 5.59 -10.68
C ILE A 109 -15.56 5.26 -11.29
N ASP A 110 -14.51 5.25 -10.49
CA ASP A 110 -13.16 4.97 -10.95
C ASP A 110 -13.02 3.52 -11.40
N LYS A 111 -13.65 2.57 -10.70
CA LYS A 111 -13.75 1.17 -11.18
C LYS A 111 -14.47 1.09 -12.53
N ALA A 112 -15.58 1.79 -12.71
CA ALA A 112 -16.28 1.86 -13.99
C ALA A 112 -15.40 2.44 -15.11
N LYS A 113 -14.60 3.48 -14.81
CA LYS A 113 -13.64 4.08 -15.75
C LYS A 113 -12.52 3.11 -16.13
N TYR A 114 -11.79 2.61 -15.13
CA TYR A 114 -10.53 1.91 -15.35
C TYR A 114 -10.70 0.41 -15.66
N ILE A 115 -11.68 -0.25 -15.04
CA ILE A 115 -11.96 -1.67 -15.28
C ILE A 115 -12.99 -1.80 -16.38
N GLY A 116 -14.07 -1.01 -16.30
CA GLY A 116 -15.19 -1.08 -17.23
C GLY A 116 -15.00 -0.31 -18.54
N GLY A 117 -14.00 0.57 -18.63
CA GLY A 117 -13.76 1.40 -19.81
C GLY A 117 -14.81 2.48 -20.06
N VAL A 118 -15.65 2.80 -19.07
CA VAL A 118 -16.75 3.76 -19.24
C VAL A 118 -16.21 5.19 -19.31
N THR A 119 -16.48 5.88 -20.42
CA THR A 119 -16.09 7.29 -20.64
C THR A 119 -17.27 8.27 -20.64
N ASP A 120 -18.51 7.76 -20.63
CA ASP A 120 -19.71 8.60 -20.60
C ASP A 120 -19.90 9.22 -19.21
N GLU A 121 -19.66 10.53 -19.10
CA GLU A 121 -19.74 11.25 -17.82
C GLU A 121 -21.16 11.30 -17.24
N GLN A 122 -22.22 11.14 -18.05
CA GLN A 122 -23.58 11.04 -17.52
C GLN A 122 -23.81 9.68 -16.85
N MET A 123 -23.36 8.59 -17.48
CA MET A 123 -23.41 7.25 -16.87
C MET A 123 -22.58 7.22 -15.58
N LEU A 124 -21.38 7.80 -15.60
CA LEU A 124 -20.50 7.87 -14.43
C LEU A 124 -21.12 8.68 -13.29
N ALA A 125 -21.77 9.81 -13.59
CA ALA A 125 -22.49 10.60 -12.59
C ALA A 125 -23.66 9.82 -11.96
N MET A 126 -24.35 8.98 -12.73
CA MET A 126 -25.45 8.15 -12.22
C MET A 126 -24.99 7.11 -11.19
N LEU A 127 -23.72 6.71 -11.15
CA LEU A 127 -23.22 5.74 -10.17
C LEU A 127 -23.07 6.31 -8.75
N ARG A 128 -23.20 7.63 -8.56
CA ARG A 128 -22.97 8.30 -7.27
C ARG A 128 -24.04 8.07 -6.24
N ASP A 129 -25.28 7.92 -6.69
CA ASP A 129 -26.45 7.81 -5.82
C ASP A 129 -27.34 6.66 -6.28
N TRP A 130 -28.21 6.23 -5.37
CA TRP A 130 -29.05 5.07 -5.60
C TRP A 130 -30.09 5.27 -6.69
N THR A 131 -30.59 6.49 -6.88
CA THR A 131 -31.58 6.80 -7.90
C THR A 131 -30.97 6.72 -9.30
N GLY A 132 -29.81 7.33 -9.49
CA GLY A 132 -29.02 7.23 -10.70
C GLY A 132 -28.61 5.78 -10.98
N PHE A 133 -28.13 5.07 -9.96
CA PHE A 133 -27.66 3.70 -10.09
C PHE A 133 -28.77 2.80 -10.62
N ARG A 134 -29.98 2.86 -10.06
CA ARG A 134 -31.15 2.10 -10.53
C ARG A 134 -31.63 2.50 -11.91
N LYS A 135 -31.42 3.76 -12.31
CA LYS A 135 -31.75 4.23 -13.66
C LYS A 135 -30.80 3.64 -14.69
N LEU A 136 -29.52 3.55 -14.36
CA LEU A 136 -28.47 3.07 -15.24
C LEU A 136 -28.41 1.54 -15.31
N VAL A 137 -28.43 0.88 -14.16
CA VAL A 137 -28.18 -0.56 -13.99
C VAL A 137 -29.50 -1.31 -13.97
N HIS A 138 -29.61 -2.33 -14.83
CA HIS A 138 -30.71 -3.28 -14.87
C HIS A 138 -30.48 -4.43 -13.88
N SER A 139 -29.28 -5.01 -13.91
CA SER A 139 -28.92 -6.18 -13.11
C SER A 139 -27.42 -6.27 -12.86
N ILE A 140 -27.04 -6.98 -11.80
CA ILE A 140 -25.65 -7.20 -11.41
C ILE A 140 -25.33 -8.68 -11.66
N GLY A 141 -24.39 -8.94 -12.55
CA GLY A 141 -23.80 -10.27 -12.75
C GLY A 141 -22.68 -10.48 -11.76
N VAL A 142 -22.69 -11.59 -11.02
CA VAL A 142 -21.63 -11.95 -10.07
C VAL A 142 -21.19 -13.38 -10.37
N SER A 143 -19.89 -13.58 -10.56
CA SER A 143 -19.29 -14.91 -10.67
C SER A 143 -18.15 -15.06 -9.69
N VAL A 144 -18.04 -16.25 -9.09
CA VAL A 144 -16.98 -16.58 -8.13
C VAL A 144 -16.42 -17.95 -8.48
N LYS A 145 -15.09 -18.06 -8.54
CA LYS A 145 -14.38 -19.31 -8.75
C LYS A 145 -13.47 -19.60 -7.57
N THR A 146 -13.74 -20.68 -6.85
CA THR A 146 -12.94 -21.16 -5.73
C THR A 146 -11.98 -22.26 -6.19
N ALA A 147 -10.86 -22.44 -5.49
CA ALA A 147 -9.93 -23.54 -5.78
C ALA A 147 -10.49 -24.92 -5.39
N GLU A 148 -11.32 -24.97 -4.34
CA GLU A 148 -12.01 -26.18 -3.89
C GLU A 148 -13.38 -26.27 -4.58
N GLU A 149 -13.70 -27.42 -5.19
CA GLU A 149 -15.02 -27.67 -5.76
C GLU A 149 -16.10 -27.58 -4.67
N GLY A 150 -17.11 -26.72 -4.87
CA GLY A 150 -18.23 -26.55 -3.94
C GLY A 150 -18.02 -25.54 -2.81
N GLY A 151 -16.96 -24.72 -2.86
CA GLY A 151 -16.78 -23.60 -1.94
C GLY A 151 -17.92 -22.58 -2.05
N ALA A 152 -18.88 -22.62 -1.12
CA ALA A 152 -19.98 -21.67 -1.10
C ALA A 152 -19.50 -20.29 -0.63
N VAL A 153 -19.66 -19.29 -1.50
CA VAL A 153 -19.39 -17.87 -1.20
C VAL A 153 -20.70 -17.13 -1.25
N THR A 154 -20.96 -16.25 -0.29
CA THR A 154 -22.13 -15.36 -0.32
C THR A 154 -21.68 -13.99 -0.79
N PHE A 155 -22.26 -13.52 -1.90
CA PHE A 155 -22.14 -12.14 -2.30
C PHE A 155 -23.07 -11.27 -1.45
N LEU A 156 -22.53 -10.22 -0.87
CA LEU A 156 -23.26 -9.17 -0.17
C LEU A 156 -23.18 -7.89 -0.99
N MET A 157 -24.33 -7.28 -1.26
CA MET A 157 -24.44 -5.88 -1.65
C MET A 157 -25.06 -5.10 -0.52
N GLN A 158 -24.45 -3.99 -0.15
CA GLN A 158 -24.98 -3.06 0.84
C GLN A 158 -25.08 -1.64 0.29
N ASN A 159 -26.23 -1.02 0.54
CA ASN A 159 -26.51 0.39 0.30
C ASN A 159 -26.39 1.20 1.59
N TRP A 160 -26.03 2.47 1.45
CA TRP A 160 -25.75 3.36 2.57
C TRP A 160 -27.08 3.98 2.98
N GLY A 161 -27.39 3.91 4.27
CA GLY A 161 -28.62 4.45 4.83
C GLY A 161 -28.57 5.97 5.02
N ARG A 162 -29.73 6.63 4.92
CA ARG A 162 -29.87 8.07 5.17
C ARG A 162 -29.78 8.41 6.65
N THR A 163 -30.51 7.68 7.49
CA THR A 163 -30.57 7.94 8.95
C THR A 163 -29.38 7.34 9.68
N SER A 164 -29.03 6.08 9.39
CA SER A 164 -27.82 5.43 9.91
C SER A 164 -27.09 4.77 8.75
N LYS A 165 -25.92 5.33 8.41
CA LYS A 165 -25.15 5.01 7.20
C LYS A 165 -24.96 3.51 7.00
N TYR A 166 -24.64 2.79 8.07
CA TYR A 166 -24.30 1.36 8.00
C TYR A 166 -25.46 0.43 8.36
N GLU A 167 -26.57 0.94 8.88
CA GLU A 167 -27.66 0.11 9.43
C GLU A 167 -28.97 0.20 8.64
N THR A 168 -29.33 1.38 8.13
CA THR A 168 -30.67 1.59 7.55
C THR A 168 -30.77 1.34 6.05
N GLY A 169 -29.64 1.25 5.35
CA GLY A 169 -29.61 0.89 3.93
C GLY A 169 -29.78 -0.61 3.69
N THR A 170 -30.29 -0.97 2.52
CA THR A 170 -30.55 -2.36 2.12
C THR A 170 -29.27 -3.20 2.15
N GLN A 171 -29.38 -4.41 2.72
CA GLN A 171 -28.37 -5.47 2.62
C GLN A 171 -28.96 -6.66 1.88
N LEU A 172 -28.40 -6.98 0.71
CA LEU A 172 -28.80 -8.13 -0.10
C LEU A 172 -27.69 -9.18 -0.07
N ARG A 173 -28.03 -10.40 0.35
CA ARG A 173 -27.12 -11.55 0.36
C ARG A 173 -27.57 -12.59 -0.66
N VAL A 174 -26.69 -12.95 -1.59
CA VAL A 174 -26.96 -13.90 -2.67
C VAL A 174 -25.89 -15.00 -2.69
N PRO A 175 -26.28 -16.28 -2.54
CA PRO A 175 -25.34 -17.40 -2.68
C PRO A 175 -24.75 -17.45 -4.09
N CYS A 176 -23.43 -17.56 -4.18
CA CYS A 176 -22.69 -17.73 -5.42
C CYS A 176 -22.10 -19.15 -5.47
N PRO A 177 -22.34 -19.92 -6.54
CA PRO A 177 -21.57 -21.13 -6.81
C PRO A 177 -20.08 -20.79 -6.95
N GLY A 178 -19.22 -21.61 -6.36
CA GLY A 178 -17.76 -21.45 -6.47
C GLY A 178 -17.16 -22.01 -7.77
N ASP A 179 -17.98 -22.37 -8.76
CA ASP A 179 -17.56 -22.99 -10.02
C ASP A 179 -17.37 -21.98 -11.17
N GLY A 180 -17.58 -20.70 -10.92
CA GLY A 180 -17.50 -19.62 -11.91
C GLY A 180 -18.82 -19.33 -12.62
N THR A 181 -19.91 -20.04 -12.30
CA THR A 181 -21.25 -19.74 -12.82
C THR A 181 -21.65 -18.31 -12.43
N GLU A 182 -22.05 -17.52 -13.41
CA GLU A 182 -22.61 -16.19 -13.17
C GLU A 182 -24.02 -16.30 -12.59
N ILE A 183 -24.24 -15.67 -11.45
CA ILE A 183 -25.56 -15.38 -10.91
C ILE A 183 -25.99 -13.98 -11.35
N LEU A 184 -27.29 -13.80 -11.57
CA LEU A 184 -27.85 -12.51 -11.98
C LEU A 184 -28.77 -11.95 -10.88
N VAL A 185 -28.39 -10.80 -10.34
CA VAL A 185 -29.19 -10.04 -9.39
C VAL A 185 -29.93 -8.93 -10.15
N LYS A 186 -31.20 -9.15 -10.47
CA LYS A 186 -32.02 -8.14 -11.15
C LYS A 186 -32.59 -7.14 -10.15
N LEU A 187 -32.34 -5.86 -10.37
CA LEU A 187 -32.72 -4.84 -9.37
C LEU A 187 -34.24 -4.71 -9.21
N GLU A 188 -35.03 -5.05 -10.23
CA GLU A 188 -36.50 -5.01 -10.16
C GLU A 188 -37.13 -6.16 -9.35
N GLU A 189 -36.40 -7.26 -9.14
CA GLU A 189 -36.89 -8.45 -8.44
C GLU A 189 -36.69 -8.35 -6.91
N HIS A 190 -36.12 -7.25 -6.43
CA HIS A 190 -35.83 -7.00 -5.02
C HIS A 190 -36.51 -5.74 -4.50
N GLU A 191 -36.89 -5.77 -3.22
CA GLU A 191 -37.35 -4.58 -2.50
C GLU A 191 -36.14 -3.77 -1.99
N TRP A 192 -36.23 -2.45 -2.10
CA TRP A 192 -35.15 -1.53 -1.73
C TRP A 192 -35.68 -0.51 -0.72
N SER A 193 -34.85 -0.19 0.27
CA SER A 193 -35.21 0.73 1.34
C SER A 193 -35.34 2.16 0.80
N GLU A 194 -36.29 2.93 1.32
CA GLU A 194 -36.36 4.39 1.08
C GLU A 194 -35.18 5.14 1.69
N GLU A 195 -34.45 4.49 2.61
CA GLU A 195 -33.23 4.98 3.23
C GLU A 195 -32.00 4.83 2.33
N ASP A 196 -32.07 4.11 1.21
CA ASP A 196 -30.94 3.89 0.32
C ASP A 196 -30.48 5.21 -0.33
N VAL A 197 -29.26 5.64 0.01
CA VAL A 197 -28.63 6.87 -0.51
C VAL A 197 -27.74 6.56 -1.71
N ALA A 198 -26.89 5.54 -1.59
CA ALA A 198 -25.91 5.17 -2.61
C ALA A 198 -25.51 3.69 -2.46
N PRO A 199 -25.05 3.03 -3.54
CA PRO A 199 -24.27 1.80 -3.41
C PRO A 199 -23.01 2.12 -2.62
N GLY A 200 -22.63 1.28 -1.66
CA GLY A 200 -21.38 1.58 -0.97
C GLY A 200 -20.47 0.41 -0.63
N LYS A 201 -20.92 -0.85 -0.61
CA LYS A 201 -19.98 -1.97 -0.63
C LYS A 201 -20.55 -3.21 -1.28
N TYR A 202 -19.63 -3.91 -1.92
CA TYR A 202 -19.74 -5.32 -2.17
C TYR A 202 -18.89 -6.08 -1.16
N ALA A 203 -19.33 -7.29 -0.79
CA ALA A 203 -18.48 -8.21 -0.06
C ALA A 203 -18.67 -9.64 -0.54
N PHE A 204 -17.63 -10.45 -0.40
CA PHE A 204 -17.66 -11.88 -0.63
C PHE A 204 -17.42 -12.55 0.71
N GLU A 205 -18.48 -13.06 1.32
CA GLU A 205 -18.46 -13.72 2.62
C GLU A 205 -18.14 -15.22 2.45
N PHE A 206 -17.15 -15.69 3.19
CA PHE A 206 -16.68 -17.07 3.21
C PHE A 206 -17.03 -17.73 4.54
N ASN A 207 -16.91 -19.07 4.59
CA ASN A 207 -17.10 -19.82 5.83
C ASN A 207 -15.84 -19.87 6.70
N ASN A 208 -14.66 -19.72 6.10
CA ASN A 208 -13.37 -19.79 6.80
C ASN A 208 -12.45 -18.67 6.31
N GLU A 209 -11.62 -18.15 7.21
CA GLU A 209 -10.58 -17.17 6.91
C GLU A 209 -9.47 -17.74 6.02
N GLY A 210 -8.76 -16.88 5.29
CA GLY A 210 -7.64 -17.23 4.43
C GLY A 210 -8.01 -17.97 3.14
N LYS A 211 -9.29 -18.28 2.91
CA LYS A 211 -9.76 -18.86 1.65
C LYS A 211 -9.60 -17.87 0.50
N LEU A 212 -9.14 -18.37 -0.64
CA LEU A 212 -8.92 -17.61 -1.86
C LEU A 212 -9.97 -17.96 -2.90
N ALA A 213 -10.36 -16.96 -3.69
CA ALA A 213 -11.18 -17.14 -4.88
C ALA A 213 -10.86 -16.07 -5.92
N THR A 214 -11.44 -16.21 -7.08
CA THR A 214 -11.45 -15.20 -8.13
C THR A 214 -12.89 -14.75 -8.34
N ALA A 215 -13.16 -13.45 -8.38
CA ALA A 215 -14.50 -12.92 -8.56
C ALA A 215 -14.58 -11.89 -9.68
N SER A 216 -15.74 -11.86 -10.35
CA SER A 216 -16.11 -10.80 -11.30
C SER A 216 -17.47 -10.21 -10.94
N ILE A 217 -17.61 -8.91 -11.16
CA ILE A 217 -18.88 -8.18 -11.03
C ILE A 217 -19.09 -7.38 -12.31
N VAL A 218 -20.21 -7.65 -12.98
CA VAL A 218 -20.69 -6.94 -14.17
C VAL A 218 -21.93 -6.13 -13.81
N LEU A 219 -21.96 -4.86 -14.19
CA LEU A 219 -23.18 -4.05 -14.16
C LEU A 219 -23.81 -4.09 -15.56
N TYR A 220 -24.92 -4.81 -15.69
CA TYR A 220 -25.72 -4.85 -16.92
C TYR A 220 -26.66 -3.66 -16.97
N LEU A 221 -26.72 -3.00 -18.12
CA LEU A 221 -27.38 -1.71 -18.28
C LEU A 221 -28.84 -1.84 -18.70
N ASN A 222 -29.63 -0.83 -18.30
CA ASN A 222 -30.95 -0.59 -18.89
C ASN A 222 -30.83 -0.14 -20.36
N ASP A 223 -31.93 -0.27 -21.09
CA ASP A 223 -32.00 0.14 -22.49
C ASP A 223 -31.69 1.64 -22.62
N GLY A 224 -30.95 2.01 -23.68
CA GLY A 224 -30.54 3.39 -23.94
C GLY A 224 -29.16 3.77 -23.37
N TYR A 225 -28.49 2.87 -22.64
CA TYR A 225 -27.10 3.02 -22.23
C TYR A 225 -26.21 1.96 -22.87
N THR A 226 -24.96 2.33 -23.13
CA THR A 226 -23.96 1.44 -23.72
C THR A 226 -22.60 1.71 -23.11
N ALA A 227 -21.88 0.65 -22.77
CA ALA A 227 -20.48 0.66 -22.40
C ALA A 227 -19.66 -0.14 -23.43
N PRO A 228 -18.34 0.11 -23.51
CA PRO A 228 -17.45 -0.67 -24.36
C PRO A 228 -17.42 -2.15 -23.96
N GLU A 229 -17.25 -3.02 -24.96
CA GLU A 229 -17.08 -4.45 -24.70
C GLU A 229 -15.71 -4.72 -24.08
N LEU A 230 -15.69 -5.44 -22.96
CA LEU A 230 -14.43 -5.82 -22.31
C LEU A 230 -13.74 -6.93 -23.12
N THR A 231 -12.54 -6.68 -23.60
CA THR A 231 -11.70 -7.73 -24.20
C THR A 231 -10.87 -8.41 -23.12
N ALA A 232 -10.95 -9.74 -23.05
CA ALA A 232 -10.07 -10.55 -22.20
C ALA A 232 -8.61 -10.32 -22.61
N GLU A 233 -7.74 -10.13 -21.62
CA GLU A 233 -6.31 -9.95 -21.86
C GLU A 233 -5.55 -11.24 -21.56
N PRO A 234 -4.55 -11.61 -22.37
CA PRO A 234 -3.66 -12.70 -22.02
C PRO A 234 -2.89 -12.38 -20.73
N SER A 235 -2.56 -13.42 -19.97
CA SER A 235 -1.71 -13.31 -18.78
C SER A 235 -0.37 -12.64 -19.10
N VAL A 236 0.21 -11.92 -18.14
CA VAL A 236 1.52 -11.28 -18.30
C VAL A 236 2.61 -12.34 -18.47
N ASP A 237 3.42 -12.23 -19.52
CA ASP A 237 4.60 -13.07 -19.72
C ASP A 237 5.82 -12.45 -19.01
N PHE A 238 5.93 -12.79 -17.73
CA PHE A 238 7.02 -12.36 -16.84
C PHE A 238 8.41 -12.88 -17.25
N GLU A 239 8.49 -13.87 -18.14
CA GLU A 239 9.76 -14.44 -18.61
C GLU A 239 10.19 -13.87 -19.98
N SER A 240 9.40 -12.97 -20.55
CA SER A 240 9.70 -12.34 -21.83
C SER A 240 10.90 -11.39 -21.75
N SER A 241 11.61 -11.21 -22.87
CA SER A 241 12.65 -10.18 -22.98
C SER A 241 12.07 -8.77 -22.85
N ALA A 242 10.84 -8.55 -23.32
CA ALA A 242 10.13 -7.30 -23.20
C ALA A 242 9.86 -6.95 -21.73
N TYR A 243 9.37 -7.91 -20.95
CA TYR A 243 9.18 -7.73 -19.50
C TYR A 243 10.49 -7.42 -18.78
N ARG A 244 11.57 -8.18 -19.05
CA ARG A 244 12.89 -7.86 -18.47
C ARG A 244 13.38 -6.46 -18.84
N ALA A 245 13.15 -6.00 -20.06
CA ALA A 245 13.51 -4.65 -20.49
C ALA A 245 12.65 -3.57 -19.81
N MET A 246 11.36 -3.85 -19.54
CA MET A 246 10.49 -3.00 -18.74
C MET A 246 11.01 -2.89 -17.29
N ILE A 247 11.31 -4.02 -16.65
CA ILE A 247 11.86 -4.05 -15.30
C ILE A 247 13.21 -3.34 -15.20
N ALA A 248 14.07 -3.44 -16.21
CA ALA A 248 15.36 -2.73 -16.22
C ALA A 248 15.21 -1.20 -16.12
N LYS A 249 14.09 -0.63 -16.60
CA LYS A 249 13.80 0.80 -16.46
C LYS A 249 13.48 1.22 -15.02
N SER A 250 13.20 0.27 -14.13
CA SER A 250 12.94 0.56 -12.73
C SER A 250 14.16 1.05 -11.97
N LEU A 251 15.39 0.79 -12.45
CA LEU A 251 16.60 1.23 -11.78
C LEU A 251 16.83 2.73 -11.99
N LEU A 252 16.24 3.55 -11.11
CA LEU A 252 16.36 5.01 -11.13
C LEU A 252 17.76 5.49 -10.73
N TYR A 253 18.38 4.80 -9.76
CA TYR A 253 19.76 5.05 -9.36
C TYR A 253 20.37 3.83 -8.68
N ALA A 254 21.58 3.45 -9.10
CA ALA A 254 22.30 2.36 -8.44
C ALA A 254 22.80 2.72 -7.03
N GLY A 255 23.08 4.01 -6.77
CA GLY A 255 23.64 4.46 -5.50
C GLY A 255 25.03 3.89 -5.20
N ASN A 256 25.48 4.07 -3.96
CA ASN A 256 26.66 3.40 -3.42
C ASN A 256 26.31 1.96 -3.04
N ASN A 257 27.06 1.00 -3.58
CA ASN A 257 26.71 -0.41 -3.42
C ASN A 257 27.33 -1.09 -2.17
N ARG A 258 28.18 -0.42 -1.40
CA ARG A 258 28.99 -1.09 -0.36
C ARG A 258 28.16 -1.75 0.73
N ARG A 259 27.17 -1.05 1.27
CA ARG A 259 26.31 -1.57 2.33
C ARG A 259 25.46 -2.75 1.85
N LEU A 260 24.92 -2.65 0.64
CA LEU A 260 24.09 -3.70 0.04
C LEU A 260 24.93 -4.94 -0.32
N LYS A 261 26.11 -4.77 -0.91
CA LYS A 261 27.05 -5.88 -1.15
C LYS A 261 27.52 -6.54 0.14
N ARG A 262 27.73 -5.78 1.22
CA ARG A 262 28.03 -6.36 2.54
C ARG A 262 26.91 -7.28 3.04
N ALA A 263 25.65 -6.88 2.87
CA ALA A 263 24.51 -7.74 3.22
C ALA A 263 24.43 -9.00 2.33
N MET A 264 24.71 -8.87 1.03
CA MET A 264 24.81 -10.01 0.11
C MET A 264 25.94 -10.98 0.50
N ASP A 265 27.11 -10.45 0.85
CA ASP A 265 28.27 -11.24 1.29
C ASP A 265 27.97 -12.02 2.59
N LYS A 266 27.32 -11.37 3.57
CA LYS A 266 26.83 -12.01 4.80
C LYS A 266 25.84 -13.14 4.47
N ALA A 267 24.89 -12.88 3.59
CA ALA A 267 23.88 -13.86 3.19
C ALA A 267 24.54 -15.11 2.56
N ALA A 268 25.51 -14.89 1.66
CA ALA A 268 26.23 -15.95 0.96
C ALA A 268 27.19 -16.72 1.88
N SER A 269 27.74 -16.09 2.92
CA SER A 269 28.58 -16.75 3.92
C SER A 269 27.77 -17.61 4.90
N GLY A 270 26.46 -17.36 5.01
CA GLY A 270 25.54 -18.00 5.96
C GLY A 270 25.40 -17.25 7.28
N GLU A 271 25.87 -16.01 7.35
CA GLU A 271 25.61 -15.12 8.49
C GLU A 271 24.17 -14.61 8.47
N ASP A 272 23.62 -14.31 9.65
CA ASP A 272 22.26 -13.77 9.73
C ASP A 272 22.15 -12.42 9.03
N VAL A 273 21.15 -12.30 8.15
CA VAL A 273 20.83 -11.08 7.40
C VAL A 273 19.37 -10.75 7.57
N THR A 274 19.05 -9.55 8.05
CA THR A 274 17.66 -9.13 8.21
C THR A 274 17.30 -8.09 7.15
N ILE A 275 16.23 -8.33 6.39
CA ILE A 275 15.67 -7.38 5.42
C ILE A 275 14.35 -6.83 5.97
N ALA A 276 14.32 -5.51 6.16
CA ALA A 276 13.14 -4.80 6.64
C ALA A 276 12.49 -3.95 5.54
N TYR A 277 11.17 -3.84 5.60
CA TYR A 277 10.36 -3.02 4.71
C TYR A 277 9.49 -2.09 5.56
N ILE A 278 9.55 -0.78 5.30
CA ILE A 278 8.74 0.22 5.99
C ILE A 278 8.06 1.13 4.97
N GLY A 279 6.75 1.34 5.15
CA GLY A 279 5.95 2.12 4.23
C GLY A 279 4.45 2.14 4.56
N GLY A 280 3.66 2.48 3.54
CA GLY A 280 2.20 2.59 3.62
C GLY A 280 1.45 1.27 3.39
N SER A 281 0.24 1.37 2.81
CA SER A 281 -0.65 0.23 2.55
C SER A 281 -0.11 -0.74 1.50
N ILE A 282 0.64 -0.25 0.51
CA ILE A 282 1.28 -1.12 -0.48
C ILE A 282 2.35 -1.98 0.20
N THR A 283 3.15 -1.40 1.11
CA THR A 283 4.09 -2.15 1.96
C THR A 283 3.38 -3.13 2.89
N GLN A 284 2.20 -2.80 3.43
CA GLN A 284 1.40 -3.74 4.24
C GLN A 284 1.01 -4.97 3.41
N GLY A 285 0.76 -4.78 2.11
CA GLY A 285 0.37 -5.83 1.16
C GLY A 285 -1.01 -5.61 0.54
N ALA A 286 -1.61 -4.43 0.69
CA ALA A 286 -2.93 -4.13 0.13
C ALA A 286 -2.99 -4.49 -1.37
N GLY A 287 -4.09 -5.13 -1.77
CA GLY A 287 -4.30 -5.68 -3.12
C GLY A 287 -3.65 -7.04 -3.39
N ALA A 288 -2.66 -7.47 -2.60
CA ALA A 288 -2.11 -8.83 -2.68
C ALA A 288 -3.05 -9.86 -2.05
N LYS A 289 -3.06 -11.09 -2.59
CA LYS A 289 -3.93 -12.19 -2.18
C LYS A 289 -3.19 -13.54 -2.27
N PRO A 290 -2.75 -14.16 -1.14
CA PRO A 290 -2.86 -13.66 0.23
C PRO A 290 -2.04 -12.38 0.50
N ILE A 291 -2.57 -11.50 1.34
CA ILE A 291 -1.97 -10.19 1.65
C ILE A 291 -0.52 -10.27 2.16
N HIS A 292 -0.20 -11.26 2.99
CA HIS A 292 1.08 -11.37 3.69
C HIS A 292 2.20 -11.98 2.83
N THR A 293 1.87 -12.82 1.84
CA THR A 293 2.83 -13.60 1.05
C THR A 293 2.89 -13.22 -0.42
N GLU A 294 1.82 -12.72 -1.02
CA GLU A 294 1.84 -12.26 -2.43
C GLU A 294 2.22 -10.77 -2.56
N CYS A 295 2.50 -10.10 -1.43
CA CYS A 295 2.98 -8.72 -1.44
C CYS A 295 4.44 -8.61 -1.93
N TYR A 296 4.79 -7.46 -2.50
CA TYR A 296 6.12 -7.24 -3.07
C TYR A 296 7.24 -7.40 -2.04
N ALA A 297 6.96 -7.06 -0.77
CA ALA A 297 7.93 -7.15 0.31
C ALA A 297 8.35 -8.61 0.54
N TYR A 298 7.38 -9.52 0.67
CA TYR A 298 7.68 -10.94 0.83
C TYR A 298 8.30 -11.55 -0.43
N GLN A 299 7.74 -11.23 -1.60
CA GLN A 299 8.24 -11.75 -2.88
C GLN A 299 9.67 -11.29 -3.19
N SER A 300 10.03 -10.04 -2.91
CA SER A 300 11.41 -9.55 -3.08
C SER A 300 12.37 -10.13 -2.03
N TYR A 301 11.90 -10.38 -0.81
CA TYR A 301 12.66 -11.11 0.21
C TYR A 301 12.99 -12.53 -0.28
N LEU A 302 12.02 -13.26 -0.85
CA LEU A 302 12.27 -14.57 -1.45
C LEU A 302 13.26 -14.52 -2.62
N ARG A 303 13.18 -13.47 -3.46
CA ARG A 303 14.16 -13.26 -4.54
C ARG A 303 15.56 -13.04 -3.99
N PHE A 304 15.72 -12.25 -2.93
CA PHE A 304 17.01 -12.07 -2.27
C PHE A 304 17.53 -13.40 -1.69
N LYS A 305 16.66 -14.20 -1.06
CA LYS A 305 16.99 -15.55 -0.60
C LYS A 305 17.49 -16.46 -1.72
N GLU A 306 16.79 -16.47 -2.85
CA GLU A 306 17.17 -17.28 -4.02
C GLU A 306 18.52 -16.86 -4.59
N LEU A 307 18.79 -15.55 -4.66
CA LEU A 307 20.01 -15.01 -5.27
C LEU A 307 21.25 -15.18 -4.37
N PHE A 308 21.12 -14.98 -3.06
CA PHE A 308 22.28 -14.85 -2.15
C PHE A 308 22.24 -15.77 -0.93
N GLY A 309 21.15 -16.49 -0.70
CA GLY A 309 21.00 -17.35 0.47
C GLY A 309 21.87 -18.61 0.40
N LYS A 310 22.64 -18.86 1.44
CA LYS A 310 23.35 -20.14 1.61
C LYS A 310 22.37 -21.24 1.98
N GLU A 311 22.50 -22.42 1.34
CA GLU A 311 21.72 -23.63 1.70
C GLU A 311 20.19 -23.41 1.78
N GLY A 312 19.63 -22.56 0.91
CA GLY A 312 18.19 -22.24 0.89
C GLY A 312 17.83 -20.91 1.57
N GLY A 313 18.80 -20.22 2.20
CA GLY A 313 18.64 -18.86 2.71
C GLY A 313 17.91 -18.77 4.05
N GLU A 314 17.99 -19.80 4.89
CA GLU A 314 17.38 -19.81 6.23
C GLU A 314 18.02 -18.82 7.21
N ASN A 315 19.23 -18.33 6.89
CA ASN A 315 19.92 -17.24 7.59
C ASN A 315 19.37 -15.85 7.24
N ILE A 316 18.39 -15.74 6.34
CA ILE A 316 17.85 -14.46 5.89
C ILE A 316 16.46 -14.27 6.51
N HIS A 317 16.32 -13.23 7.31
CA HIS A 317 15.14 -12.90 8.11
C HIS A 317 14.33 -11.77 7.47
N PHE A 318 13.02 -11.82 7.66
CA PHE A 318 12.05 -10.90 7.05
C PHE A 318 11.36 -10.04 8.10
N ILE A 319 11.31 -8.73 7.87
CA ILE A 319 10.50 -7.80 8.65
C ILE A 319 9.65 -6.95 7.71
N LYS A 320 8.33 -6.99 7.85
CA LYS A 320 7.41 -6.14 7.08
C LYS A 320 6.61 -5.26 8.03
N ALA A 321 6.82 -3.96 7.89
CA ALA A 321 6.28 -2.92 8.74
C ALA A 321 5.52 -1.87 7.92
N GLY A 322 4.50 -2.30 7.17
CA GLY A 322 3.60 -1.41 6.43
C GLY A 322 2.37 -1.04 7.26
N VAL A 323 1.99 0.25 7.27
CA VAL A 323 0.76 0.73 7.93
C VAL A 323 -0.04 1.56 6.94
N GLY A 324 -1.22 1.06 6.55
CA GLY A 324 -2.05 1.68 5.53
C GLY A 324 -2.49 3.11 5.84
N GLY A 325 -2.50 3.98 4.82
CA GLY A 325 -2.92 5.38 4.95
C GLY A 325 -1.89 6.32 5.57
N THR A 326 -0.72 5.84 6.00
CA THR A 326 0.19 6.63 6.83
C THR A 326 1.41 7.16 6.06
N PRO A 327 1.81 8.42 6.29
CA PRO A 327 3.03 8.99 5.73
C PRO A 327 4.28 8.61 6.55
N SER A 328 5.45 8.99 6.05
CA SER A 328 6.75 8.83 6.72
C SER A 328 6.82 9.54 8.08
N GLU A 329 5.98 10.57 8.30
CA GLU A 329 5.81 11.25 9.58
C GLU A 329 5.42 10.28 10.71
N LEU A 330 4.47 9.36 10.47
CA LEU A 330 4.19 8.28 11.42
C LEU A 330 5.26 7.18 11.35
N GLY A 331 5.77 6.89 10.15
CA GLY A 331 6.78 5.87 9.89
C GLY A 331 8.04 6.02 10.76
N MET A 332 8.55 7.24 10.91
CA MET A 332 9.73 7.51 11.75
C MET A 332 9.47 7.32 13.25
N ILE A 333 8.25 7.57 13.73
CA ILE A 333 7.87 7.42 15.14
C ILE A 333 7.83 5.94 15.52
N ARG A 334 7.31 5.09 14.62
CA ARG A 334 7.14 3.65 14.86
C ARG A 334 8.34 2.79 14.47
N TYR A 335 9.43 3.39 13.97
CA TYR A 335 10.58 2.65 13.45
C TYR A 335 11.21 1.71 14.49
N GLU A 336 11.46 2.19 15.72
CA GLU A 336 11.97 1.36 16.82
C GLU A 336 11.09 0.14 17.09
N ARG A 337 9.78 0.36 17.28
CA ARG A 337 8.82 -0.68 17.63
C ARG A 337 8.63 -1.68 16.49
N ASP A 338 8.40 -1.19 15.29
CA ASP A 338 7.95 -2.02 14.17
C ASP A 338 9.09 -2.66 13.38
N VAL A 339 10.23 -1.97 13.27
CA VAL A 339 11.38 -2.44 12.48
C VAL A 339 12.49 -2.98 13.38
N LEU A 340 12.89 -2.22 14.41
CA LEU A 340 13.93 -2.68 15.34
C LEU A 340 13.40 -3.62 16.42
N ARG A 341 12.09 -3.81 16.52
CA ARG A 341 11.44 -4.63 17.56
C ARG A 341 11.93 -4.24 18.95
N ASP A 342 11.95 -2.94 19.22
CA ASP A 342 12.47 -2.31 20.44
C ASP A 342 13.91 -2.75 20.78
N GLY A 343 14.73 -2.92 19.75
CA GLY A 343 16.14 -3.30 19.83
C GLY A 343 16.41 -4.80 19.70
N ALA A 344 15.37 -5.65 19.58
CA ALA A 344 15.55 -7.08 19.35
C ALA A 344 15.97 -7.44 17.91
N ALA A 345 15.82 -6.51 16.95
CA ALA A 345 16.21 -6.69 15.56
C ALA A 345 17.15 -5.56 15.08
N ALA A 346 18.10 -5.93 14.23
CA ALA A 346 19.02 -5.01 13.57
C ALA A 346 19.06 -5.32 12.06
N PRO A 347 18.22 -4.66 11.24
CA PRO A 347 18.17 -4.89 9.79
C PRO A 347 19.51 -4.59 9.11
N ASP A 348 19.91 -5.41 8.15
CA ASP A 348 21.06 -5.16 7.26
C ASP A 348 20.63 -4.37 6.01
N ILE A 349 19.37 -4.52 5.60
CA ILE A 349 18.76 -3.83 4.47
C ILE A 349 17.42 -3.28 4.95
N VAL A 350 17.13 -2.01 4.64
CA VAL A 350 15.82 -1.38 4.85
C VAL A 350 15.32 -0.80 3.53
N VAL A 351 14.15 -1.26 3.09
CA VAL A 351 13.42 -0.70 1.95
C VAL A 351 12.41 0.31 2.48
N VAL A 352 12.49 1.55 2.00
CA VAL A 352 11.63 2.67 2.40
C VAL A 352 10.70 3.04 1.25
N GLU A 353 9.39 2.96 1.48
CA GLU A 353 8.35 3.13 0.45
C GLU A 353 7.23 4.05 0.97
N PHE A 354 7.31 5.34 0.65
CA PHE A 354 6.31 6.34 1.04
C PHE A 354 5.91 7.30 -0.09
N ALA A 355 6.34 7.00 -1.33
CA ALA A 355 6.22 7.91 -2.46
C ALA A 355 4.78 8.28 -2.82
N VAL A 356 3.81 7.48 -2.41
CA VAL A 356 2.38 7.73 -2.68
C VAL A 356 1.60 8.14 -1.43
N ASN A 357 2.23 8.14 -0.24
CA ASN A 357 1.62 8.48 1.04
C ASN A 357 2.07 9.85 1.58
N ASP A 358 3.30 10.27 1.28
CA ASP A 358 3.93 11.48 1.85
C ASP A 358 3.34 12.81 1.36
N GLU A 359 2.21 12.79 0.64
CA GLU A 359 1.44 14.02 0.48
C GLU A 359 0.82 14.44 1.83
N GLY A 360 0.55 13.46 2.70
CA GLY A 360 0.11 13.66 4.08
C GLY A 360 1.22 13.98 5.08
N ASP A 361 2.50 13.99 4.69
CA ASP A 361 3.58 14.52 5.54
C ASP A 361 3.50 16.06 5.58
N GLU A 362 3.26 16.62 6.76
CA GLU A 362 3.12 18.07 6.96
C GLU A 362 4.41 18.82 6.59
N THR A 363 5.55 18.14 6.71
CA THR A 363 6.88 18.72 6.51
C THR A 363 7.38 18.64 5.07
N LYS A 364 6.61 18.00 4.18
CA LYS A 364 6.93 17.83 2.75
C LYS A 364 8.32 17.20 2.52
N GLY A 365 8.70 16.23 3.36
CA GLY A 365 9.85 15.35 3.18
C GLY A 365 10.96 15.46 4.24
N ASN A 366 10.86 16.38 5.21
CA ASN A 366 11.79 16.42 6.36
C ASN A 366 11.64 15.14 7.21
N CYS A 367 10.40 14.67 7.43
CA CYS A 367 10.13 13.39 8.09
C CYS A 367 10.72 12.19 7.32
N PHE A 368 10.55 12.18 5.99
CA PHE A 368 11.11 11.13 5.12
C PHE A 368 12.65 11.07 5.20
N GLU A 369 13.31 12.21 5.07
CA GLU A 369 14.77 12.27 5.18
C GLU A 369 15.24 11.98 6.60
N SER A 370 14.52 12.43 7.62
CA SER A 370 14.77 12.09 9.02
C SER A 370 14.73 10.57 9.25
N LEU A 371 13.76 9.85 8.70
CA LEU A 371 13.69 8.39 8.73
C LEU A 371 14.92 7.78 8.04
N CYS A 372 15.28 8.25 6.84
CA CYS A 372 16.45 7.74 6.11
C CYS A 372 17.74 7.94 6.92
N LEU A 373 17.94 9.11 7.51
CA LEU A 373 19.10 9.43 8.35
C LEU A 373 19.15 8.59 9.62
N LYS A 374 18.00 8.37 10.26
CA LYS A 374 17.86 7.50 11.44
C LYS A 374 18.35 6.08 11.12
N ILE A 375 17.91 5.53 9.98
CA ILE A 375 18.36 4.22 9.50
C ILE A 375 19.86 4.23 9.16
N LEU A 376 20.32 5.21 8.38
CA LEU A 376 21.71 5.30 7.94
C LEU A 376 22.71 5.44 9.09
N SER A 377 22.28 6.06 10.19
CA SER A 377 23.08 6.31 11.40
C SER A 377 23.10 5.12 12.36
N ALA A 378 22.36 4.05 12.09
CA ALA A 378 22.35 2.88 12.96
C ALA A 378 23.76 2.24 13.06
N PRO A 379 24.15 1.69 14.23
CA PRO A 379 25.51 1.18 14.44
C PRO A 379 25.96 0.09 13.47
N ASN A 380 25.02 -0.73 13.01
CA ASN A 380 25.26 -1.80 12.02
C ASN A 380 25.26 -1.30 10.57
N GLN A 381 25.06 0.01 10.34
CA GLN A 381 25.16 0.70 9.06
C GLN A 381 24.34 0.03 7.93
N PRO A 382 23.02 -0.18 8.08
CA PRO A 382 22.19 -0.85 7.08
C PRO A 382 22.25 -0.19 5.71
N ALA A 383 22.07 -0.99 4.65
CA ALA A 383 21.74 -0.49 3.34
C ALA A 383 20.32 0.10 3.35
N VAL A 384 20.14 1.27 2.73
CA VAL A 384 18.83 1.91 2.58
C VAL A 384 18.49 1.97 1.11
N ILE A 385 17.33 1.41 0.74
CA ILE A 385 16.82 1.39 -0.63
C ILE A 385 15.52 2.20 -0.66
N LEU A 386 15.43 3.17 -1.57
CA LEU A 386 14.18 3.92 -1.77
C LEU A 386 13.36 3.27 -2.89
N LEU A 387 12.10 2.97 -2.61
CA LEU A 387 11.16 2.41 -3.58
C LEU A 387 10.05 3.43 -3.88
N PHE A 388 9.88 3.77 -5.16
CA PHE A 388 8.87 4.71 -5.61
C PHE A 388 7.72 3.96 -6.31
N SER A 389 6.66 3.68 -5.55
CA SER A 389 5.38 3.17 -6.05
C SER A 389 4.64 4.18 -6.93
N VAL A 390 3.52 3.79 -7.54
CA VAL A 390 2.73 4.62 -8.44
C VAL A 390 1.23 4.29 -8.31
N PHE A 391 0.38 5.31 -8.36
CA PHE A 391 -1.08 5.15 -8.40
C PHE A 391 -1.63 5.02 -9.83
N VAL A 392 -2.91 4.65 -9.96
CA VAL A 392 -3.55 4.41 -11.27
C VAL A 392 -3.56 5.63 -12.18
N ASN A 393 -3.43 6.84 -11.63
CA ASN A 393 -3.34 8.10 -12.34
C ASN A 393 -1.89 8.50 -12.69
N ASP A 394 -0.95 7.55 -12.62
CA ASP A 394 0.49 7.73 -12.87
C ASP A 394 1.20 8.68 -11.86
N TRP A 395 0.56 8.97 -10.72
CA TRP A 395 1.07 9.91 -9.73
C TRP A 395 1.91 9.25 -8.65
N ASN A 396 2.97 9.96 -8.23
CA ASN A 396 3.75 9.73 -7.01
C ASN A 396 4.60 10.97 -6.68
N LEU A 397 5.36 10.91 -5.57
CA LEU A 397 6.27 11.96 -5.07
C LEU A 397 7.75 11.67 -5.37
N GLN A 398 8.06 10.90 -6.40
CA GLN A 398 9.44 10.59 -6.77
C GLN A 398 10.31 11.83 -6.97
N ASP A 399 9.80 12.87 -7.62
CA ASP A 399 10.56 14.10 -7.87
C ASP A 399 10.86 14.87 -6.58
N ARG A 400 9.96 14.82 -5.59
CA ARG A 400 10.15 15.42 -4.27
C ARG A 400 11.17 14.65 -3.43
N LEU A 401 11.10 13.32 -3.45
CA LEU A 401 11.80 12.46 -2.48
C LEU A 401 13.12 11.87 -3.01
N SER A 402 13.27 11.69 -4.33
CA SER A 402 14.52 11.16 -4.91
C SER A 402 15.77 12.04 -4.70
N PRO A 403 15.69 13.38 -4.52
CA PRO A 403 16.83 14.19 -4.10
C PRO A 403 17.50 13.68 -2.82
N VAL A 404 16.73 13.16 -1.84
CA VAL A 404 17.27 12.51 -0.63
C VAL A 404 18.16 11.31 -1.00
N GLY A 405 17.69 10.46 -1.91
CA GLY A 405 18.49 9.33 -2.40
C GLY A 405 19.76 9.77 -3.13
N ARG A 406 19.72 10.85 -3.91
CA ARG A 406 20.94 11.41 -4.54
C ARG A 406 21.91 11.96 -3.49
N ARG A 407 21.40 12.69 -2.50
CA ARG A 407 22.18 13.33 -1.43
C ARG A 407 22.99 12.34 -0.60
N TYR A 408 22.43 11.18 -0.31
CA TYR A 408 23.08 10.11 0.47
C TYR A 408 23.61 8.97 -0.39
N ASN A 409 23.55 9.10 -1.72
CA ASN A 409 23.96 8.08 -2.67
C ASN A 409 23.27 6.72 -2.43
N LEU A 410 21.94 6.72 -2.22
CA LEU A 410 21.15 5.54 -1.93
C LEU A 410 20.67 4.87 -3.23
N PRO A 411 20.64 3.53 -3.30
CA PRO A 411 19.93 2.82 -4.35
C PRO A 411 18.45 3.24 -4.40
N MET A 412 17.95 3.46 -5.62
CA MET A 412 16.59 3.90 -5.88
C MET A 412 15.94 3.07 -6.98
N VAL A 413 14.74 2.57 -6.70
CA VAL A 413 13.89 1.81 -7.63
C VAL A 413 12.61 2.58 -7.88
N SER A 414 12.30 2.86 -9.14
CA SER A 414 11.06 3.48 -9.58
C SER A 414 10.17 2.48 -10.29
N VAL A 415 9.06 2.12 -9.65
CA VAL A 415 8.02 1.32 -10.29
C VAL A 415 7.33 2.15 -11.38
N LYS A 416 7.13 3.44 -11.12
CA LYS A 416 6.59 4.42 -12.07
C LYS A 416 7.33 4.39 -13.41
N ASP A 417 8.65 4.50 -13.39
CA ASP A 417 9.48 4.55 -14.61
C ASP A 417 9.42 3.24 -15.40
N ALA A 418 9.17 2.11 -14.72
CA ALA A 418 8.98 0.82 -15.38
C ALA A 418 7.62 0.71 -16.09
N VAL A 419 6.53 1.11 -15.43
CA VAL A 419 5.16 0.74 -15.89
C VAL A 419 4.38 1.86 -16.57
N THR A 420 4.64 3.14 -16.27
CA THR A 420 3.74 4.23 -16.70
C THR A 420 3.60 4.32 -18.22
N GLU A 421 4.68 4.15 -18.98
CA GLU A 421 4.59 4.14 -20.45
C GLU A 421 3.79 2.96 -20.98
N GLN A 422 3.82 1.80 -20.31
CA GLN A 422 3.04 0.63 -20.74
C GLN A 422 1.56 0.92 -20.74
N PHE A 423 1.08 1.72 -19.79
CA PHE A 423 -0.33 2.02 -19.61
C PHE A 423 -0.93 2.89 -20.72
N ARG A 424 -0.10 3.48 -21.58
CA ARG A 424 -0.54 4.27 -22.74
C ARG A 424 -0.57 3.47 -24.04
N LEU A 425 -0.03 2.25 -24.03
CA LEU A 425 0.09 1.40 -25.21
C LEU A 425 -1.11 0.46 -25.32
N SER A 426 -1.53 0.18 -26.55
CA SER A 426 -2.36 -0.98 -26.86
C SER A 426 -1.55 -2.28 -26.81
N LYS A 427 -2.21 -3.44 -26.76
CA LYS A 427 -1.53 -4.74 -26.86
C LYS A 427 -0.70 -4.87 -28.14
N SER A 428 -1.18 -4.33 -29.27
CA SER A 428 -0.42 -4.30 -30.53
C SER A 428 0.82 -3.41 -30.50
N GLU A 429 0.85 -2.39 -29.64
CA GLU A 429 2.00 -1.48 -29.46
C GLU A 429 2.98 -1.97 -28.39
N GLY A 430 2.74 -3.16 -27.82
CA GLY A 430 3.64 -3.79 -26.86
C GLY A 430 3.28 -3.53 -25.40
N ASN A 431 2.01 -3.28 -25.06
CA ASN A 431 1.53 -3.28 -23.67
C ASN A 431 1.78 -4.63 -22.97
N ILE A 432 2.89 -4.72 -22.23
CA ILE A 432 3.32 -5.91 -21.50
C ILE A 432 2.36 -6.19 -20.33
N ILE A 433 2.01 -5.15 -19.59
CA ILE A 433 1.07 -5.18 -18.47
C ILE A 433 0.12 -3.98 -18.56
N SER A 434 -1.19 -4.23 -18.49
CA SER A 434 -2.20 -3.18 -18.53
C SER A 434 -2.45 -2.60 -17.13
N LYS A 435 -3.13 -1.43 -17.05
CA LYS A 435 -3.58 -0.89 -15.76
C LYS A 435 -4.48 -1.88 -15.03
N ARG A 436 -5.34 -2.61 -15.75
CA ARG A 436 -6.23 -3.63 -15.17
C ARG A 436 -5.48 -4.83 -14.60
N GLN A 437 -4.37 -5.22 -15.23
CA GLN A 437 -3.50 -6.28 -14.72
C GLN A 437 -2.67 -5.80 -13.52
N PHE A 438 -2.19 -4.55 -13.54
CA PHE A 438 -1.35 -4.01 -12.47
C PHE A 438 -2.12 -3.59 -11.22
N PHE A 439 -3.28 -2.94 -11.36
CA PHE A 439 -4.00 -2.29 -10.27
C PHE A 439 -5.24 -3.07 -9.82
N TYR A 440 -5.33 -3.33 -8.51
CA TYR A 440 -6.49 -3.93 -7.84
C TYR A 440 -7.62 -2.91 -7.61
N ASP A 441 -7.23 -1.70 -7.24
CA ASP A 441 -8.09 -0.52 -7.12
C ASP A 441 -7.29 0.71 -7.57
N ILE A 442 -7.79 1.92 -7.30
CA ILE A 442 -7.14 3.15 -7.75
C ILE A 442 -5.76 3.41 -7.10
N TYR A 443 -5.45 2.72 -6.00
CA TYR A 443 -4.24 2.88 -5.21
C TYR A 443 -3.32 1.66 -5.27
N HIS A 444 -3.89 0.46 -5.13
CA HIS A 444 -3.13 -0.73 -4.76
C HIS A 444 -2.88 -1.66 -5.95
N PRO A 445 -1.70 -2.29 -6.02
CA PRO A 445 -1.40 -3.28 -7.05
C PRO A 445 -2.09 -4.63 -6.78
N THR A 446 -2.37 -5.38 -7.84
CA THR A 446 -2.73 -6.81 -7.79
C THR A 446 -1.51 -7.67 -7.46
N ASN A 447 -1.64 -8.99 -7.37
CA ASN A 447 -0.49 -9.91 -7.30
C ASN A 447 0.49 -9.69 -8.47
N ASP A 448 0.01 -9.45 -9.69
CA ASP A 448 0.88 -9.15 -10.85
C ASP A 448 1.62 -7.83 -10.66
N GLY A 449 0.94 -6.80 -10.12
CA GLY A 449 1.59 -5.53 -9.78
C GLY A 449 2.63 -5.66 -8.67
N HIS A 450 2.32 -6.41 -7.60
CA HIS A 450 3.27 -6.73 -6.53
C HIS A 450 4.47 -7.54 -7.04
N ARG A 451 4.25 -8.45 -8.00
CA ARG A 451 5.34 -9.17 -8.69
C ARG A 451 6.24 -8.21 -9.48
N VAL A 452 5.70 -7.25 -10.21
CA VAL A 452 6.49 -6.21 -10.90
C VAL A 452 7.35 -5.42 -9.92
N MET A 453 6.78 -5.03 -8.77
CA MET A 453 7.53 -4.33 -7.72
C MET A 453 8.66 -5.20 -7.15
N ALA A 454 8.38 -6.48 -6.88
CA ALA A 454 9.37 -7.43 -6.39
C ALA A 454 10.49 -7.69 -7.41
N ASP A 455 10.15 -7.82 -8.69
CA ASP A 455 11.11 -8.00 -9.79
C ASP A 455 11.99 -6.77 -9.99
N SER A 456 11.46 -5.57 -9.74
CA SER A 456 12.21 -4.31 -9.78
C SER A 456 13.28 -4.26 -8.69
N LEU A 457 12.95 -4.68 -7.46
CA LEU A 457 13.94 -4.85 -6.38
C LEU A 457 14.94 -5.97 -6.70
N GLY A 458 14.46 -7.11 -7.21
CA GLY A 458 15.30 -8.23 -7.66
C GLY A 458 16.31 -7.81 -8.74
N TYR A 459 15.90 -6.94 -9.66
CA TYR A 459 16.78 -6.35 -10.67
C TYR A 459 17.87 -5.48 -10.05
N LEU A 460 17.52 -4.61 -9.10
CA LEU A 460 18.52 -3.83 -8.33
C LEU A 460 19.53 -4.75 -7.65
N PHE A 461 19.07 -5.84 -7.01
CA PHE A 461 19.97 -6.76 -6.33
C PHE A 461 20.93 -7.45 -7.30
N ALA A 462 20.42 -7.98 -8.41
CA ALA A 462 21.22 -8.65 -9.43
C ALA A 462 22.22 -7.68 -10.09
N GLU A 463 21.84 -6.42 -10.32
CA GLU A 463 22.75 -5.46 -10.92
C GLU A 463 23.81 -4.99 -9.93
N THR A 464 23.44 -4.81 -8.66
CA THR A 464 24.39 -4.52 -7.60
C THR A 464 25.45 -5.62 -7.49
N ASP A 465 25.07 -6.90 -7.59
CA ASP A 465 26.01 -8.04 -7.56
C ASP A 465 27.05 -7.96 -8.70
N ARG A 466 26.60 -7.64 -9.93
CA ARG A 466 27.47 -7.52 -11.10
C ARG A 466 28.42 -6.33 -11.06
N MET A 467 28.05 -5.24 -10.39
CA MET A 467 28.87 -4.03 -10.29
C MET A 467 30.13 -4.26 -9.46
N GLY A 468 31.23 -3.59 -9.82
CA GLY A 468 32.41 -3.51 -8.95
C GLY A 468 32.08 -2.84 -7.62
N LEU A 469 32.77 -3.23 -6.54
CA LEU A 469 32.60 -2.60 -5.23
C LEU A 469 33.08 -1.15 -5.27
N ASP A 470 32.25 -0.21 -4.81
CA ASP A 470 32.64 1.21 -4.77
C ASP A 470 33.77 1.46 -3.78
N GLU A 471 34.70 2.36 -4.13
CA GLU A 471 35.97 2.51 -3.41
C GLU A 471 35.80 2.97 -1.95
N LYS A 472 34.93 3.96 -1.63
CA LYS A 472 34.63 4.39 -0.25
C LYS A 472 33.24 5.04 -0.08
N GLU A 473 32.67 4.86 1.12
CA GLU A 473 31.51 5.58 1.63
C GLU A 473 31.99 6.78 2.49
N GLN A 474 32.62 7.78 1.88
CA GLN A 474 33.16 8.92 2.64
C GLN A 474 32.09 9.98 2.89
N GLY A 475 31.84 10.26 4.18
CA GLY A 475 31.05 11.41 4.59
C GLY A 475 29.59 11.35 4.16
N ILE A 476 28.97 10.16 4.07
CA ILE A 476 27.55 10.02 3.71
C ILE A 476 26.65 10.91 4.59
N LEU A 477 26.92 10.96 5.89
CA LEU A 477 26.23 11.81 6.87
C LEU A 477 26.84 13.22 7.04
N ALA A 478 27.86 13.57 6.26
CA ALA A 478 28.48 14.90 6.31
C ALA A 478 27.72 15.87 5.41
N GLY A 479 27.61 17.14 5.83
CA GLY A 479 26.91 18.20 5.10
C GLY A 479 25.45 18.38 5.53
N PRO A 480 24.77 19.41 5.01
CA PRO A 480 23.36 19.69 5.36
C PRO A 480 22.41 18.62 4.78
N PRO A 481 21.22 18.43 5.38
CA PRO A 481 20.15 17.64 4.76
C PRO A 481 19.63 18.31 3.48
N GLU A 482 18.96 17.54 2.63
CA GLU A 482 18.37 17.99 1.37
C GLU A 482 17.03 18.71 1.58
N LEU A 483 16.15 18.13 2.39
CA LEU A 483 14.81 18.60 2.74
C LEU A 483 14.73 18.98 4.23
N GLY A 484 15.33 18.17 5.11
CA GLY A 484 15.39 18.43 6.55
C GLY A 484 15.75 17.19 7.38
N ASN A 485 16.18 17.40 8.62
CA ASN A 485 16.51 16.32 9.55
C ASN A 485 16.03 16.56 10.99
N ASP A 486 15.00 17.38 11.17
CA ASP A 486 14.55 17.82 12.49
C ASP A 486 14.08 16.65 13.37
N PHE A 487 13.67 15.55 12.75
CA PHE A 487 13.10 14.38 13.42
C PHE A 487 14.01 13.14 13.36
N ALA A 488 15.27 13.28 12.94
CA ALA A 488 16.19 12.14 12.77
C ALA A 488 16.44 11.35 14.07
N HIS A 489 16.17 11.96 15.23
CA HIS A 489 16.28 11.36 16.56
C HIS A 489 14.93 11.20 17.27
N VAL A 490 13.82 11.22 16.52
CA VAL A 490 12.48 11.10 17.10
C VAL A 490 12.35 9.78 17.86
N ARG A 491 11.63 9.83 18.98
CA ARG A 491 11.30 8.69 19.84
C ARG A 491 9.80 8.62 20.04
N LEU A 492 9.26 7.40 20.08
CA LEU A 492 7.91 7.15 20.54
C LEU A 492 7.82 7.37 22.06
N LEU A 493 6.78 8.07 22.47
CA LEU A 493 6.30 8.17 23.84
C LEU A 493 4.86 7.66 23.88
N ASP A 494 4.64 6.57 24.59
CA ASP A 494 3.34 5.93 24.78
C ASP A 494 3.15 5.55 26.26
N ARG A 495 2.05 4.86 26.60
CA ARG A 495 1.71 4.57 27.99
C ARG A 495 2.72 3.70 28.73
N ILE A 496 3.48 2.87 28.03
CA ILE A 496 4.45 1.94 28.65
C ILE A 496 5.88 2.47 28.59
N SER A 497 6.10 3.61 27.95
CA SER A 497 7.42 4.20 27.78
C SER A 497 8.07 4.50 29.13
N ASP A 498 9.35 4.18 29.25
CA ASP A 498 10.13 4.49 30.45
C ASP A 498 10.50 5.97 30.47
N LEU A 499 9.77 6.72 31.32
CA LEU A 499 9.94 8.17 31.47
C LEU A 499 11.30 8.56 32.10
N GLY A 500 12.03 7.61 32.71
CA GLY A 500 13.30 7.87 33.39
C GLY A 500 14.56 7.67 32.56
N SER A 501 14.50 6.86 31.49
CA SER A 501 15.69 6.50 30.69
C SER A 501 15.98 7.43 29.51
N ALA A 502 15.07 8.35 29.18
CA ALA A 502 15.20 9.20 28.00
C ALA A 502 16.23 10.33 28.12
N GLY A 503 16.72 10.65 29.34
CA GLY A 503 17.54 11.84 29.58
C GLY A 503 16.76 13.16 29.48
N THR A 504 15.44 13.06 29.25
CA THR A 504 14.48 14.14 29.13
C THR A 504 13.55 14.11 30.34
N ALA A 505 13.27 15.26 30.96
CA ALA A 505 12.25 15.35 31.99
C ALA A 505 10.86 15.22 31.33
N ILE A 506 10.17 14.12 31.61
CA ILE A 506 8.81 13.85 31.13
C ILE A 506 7.92 13.58 32.35
N ALA A 507 6.78 14.26 32.43
CA ALA A 507 5.72 13.99 33.40
C ALA A 507 4.38 13.92 32.69
N ILE A 508 3.58 12.90 33.02
CA ILE A 508 2.25 12.68 32.43
C ILE A 508 1.21 12.59 33.55
N GLU A 509 0.16 13.38 33.42
CA GLU A 509 -1.07 13.28 34.22
C GLU A 509 -2.21 12.92 33.26
N ALA A 510 -2.74 11.70 33.33
CA ALA A 510 -3.71 11.25 32.33
C ALA A 510 -5.07 11.98 32.40
N GLY A 511 -5.45 12.58 33.54
CA GLY A 511 -6.78 13.17 33.73
C GLY A 511 -7.88 12.19 33.33
N GLY A 512 -8.94 12.63 32.63
CA GLY A 512 -10.00 11.76 32.14
C GLY A 512 -9.55 10.67 31.14
N PHE A 513 -8.32 10.72 30.62
CA PHE A 513 -7.81 9.80 29.60
C PHE A 513 -7.19 8.52 30.21
N HIS A 514 -7.85 7.93 31.21
CA HIS A 514 -7.37 6.71 31.87
C HIS A 514 -7.66 5.42 31.08
N GLY A 515 -8.65 5.44 30.18
CA GLY A 515 -9.09 4.27 29.42
C GLY A 515 -8.04 3.74 28.44
N THR A 516 -8.22 2.51 27.98
CA THR A 516 -7.46 1.91 26.88
C THR A 516 -8.41 1.63 25.74
N ASP A 517 -8.08 2.09 24.56
CA ASP A 517 -8.79 1.77 23.33
C ASP A 517 -8.27 0.46 22.74
N GLU A 518 -9.17 -0.46 22.45
CA GLU A 518 -8.87 -1.76 21.83
C GLU A 518 -9.32 -1.81 20.36
N GLU A 519 -10.12 -0.83 19.90
CA GLU A 519 -10.56 -0.71 18.51
C GLU A 519 -9.52 0.10 17.73
N LEU A 520 -8.41 -0.55 17.43
CA LEU A 520 -7.24 0.05 16.80
C LEU A 520 -7.08 -0.35 15.34
N GLN A 521 -6.30 0.43 14.60
CA GLN A 521 -5.93 0.08 13.23
C GLN A 521 -5.17 -1.25 13.26
N GLN A 522 -5.68 -2.24 12.53
CA GLN A 522 -5.10 -3.57 12.43
C GLN A 522 -4.31 -3.70 11.13
N VAL A 523 -3.09 -4.23 11.20
CA VAL A 523 -2.22 -4.40 10.02
C VAL A 523 -1.49 -5.74 10.02
N GLU A 524 -1.38 -6.37 8.87
CA GLU A 524 -0.64 -7.61 8.69
C GLU A 524 0.87 -7.31 8.67
N MET A 525 1.55 -7.65 9.77
CA MET A 525 3.00 -7.50 9.92
C MET A 525 3.74 -8.77 9.52
N ASP A 526 4.95 -8.64 8.98
CA ASP A 526 5.78 -9.79 8.58
C ASP A 526 5.01 -10.77 7.67
N ALA A 527 5.26 -12.07 7.78
CA ALA A 527 4.49 -13.11 7.07
C ALA A 527 3.20 -13.51 7.81
N ASN A 528 2.70 -12.69 8.74
CA ASN A 528 1.50 -12.98 9.51
C ASN A 528 0.23 -12.56 8.73
N PRO A 529 -0.72 -13.48 8.47
CA PRO A 529 -2.00 -13.13 7.83
C PRO A 529 -2.96 -12.34 8.73
N PHE A 530 -2.69 -12.24 10.03
CA PHE A 530 -3.58 -11.60 10.99
C PHE A 530 -3.18 -10.16 11.29
N GLY A 531 -4.21 -9.32 11.51
CA GLY A 531 -4.05 -7.95 11.94
C GLY A 531 -3.35 -7.82 13.29
N THR A 532 -2.32 -6.98 13.33
CA THR A 532 -1.61 -6.55 14.54
C THR A 532 -2.08 -5.15 14.92
N PRO A 533 -2.55 -4.92 16.16
CA PRO A 533 -3.03 -3.61 16.58
C PRO A 533 -1.89 -2.59 16.60
N GLN A 534 -2.11 -1.45 15.96
CA GLN A 534 -1.16 -0.34 15.98
C GLN A 534 -1.42 0.58 17.17
N PHE A 535 -0.37 0.88 17.94
CA PHE A 535 -0.40 1.71 19.15
C PHE A 535 -1.36 1.19 20.26
N PRO A 536 -1.15 -0.05 20.74
CA PRO A 536 -1.98 -0.63 21.82
C PRO A 536 -1.78 0.02 23.19
N HIS A 537 -0.72 0.80 23.36
CA HIS A 537 -0.36 1.45 24.62
C HIS A 537 -0.82 2.92 24.63
N ASN A 538 -2.13 3.11 24.46
CA ASN A 538 -2.76 4.42 24.25
C ASN A 538 -3.48 4.95 25.50
N TRP A 539 -3.93 6.21 25.45
CA TRP A 539 -4.79 6.84 26.44
C TRP A 539 -6.14 7.23 25.82
N MET A 540 -7.23 6.75 26.40
CA MET A 540 -8.58 6.97 25.89
C MET A 540 -9.43 7.75 26.91
N HIS A 541 -10.06 8.81 26.43
CA HIS A 541 -11.21 9.46 27.07
C HIS A 541 -12.49 8.72 26.68
N THR A 542 -13.41 8.55 27.62
CA THR A 542 -14.72 7.94 27.41
C THR A 542 -15.82 8.89 27.89
N ALA A 543 -17.08 8.64 27.49
CA ALA A 543 -18.22 9.41 27.99
C ALA A 543 -18.34 9.45 29.54
N ALA A 544 -17.72 8.49 30.24
CA ALA A 544 -17.74 8.39 31.71
C ALA A 544 -16.50 9.03 32.37
N SER A 545 -15.56 9.59 31.59
CA SER A 545 -14.26 10.06 32.07
C SER A 545 -14.27 11.43 32.76
N GLY A 546 -15.36 12.19 32.65
CA GLY A 546 -15.44 13.56 33.19
C GLY A 546 -14.62 14.55 32.37
N GLU A 547 -14.42 15.77 32.87
CA GLU A 547 -13.81 16.88 32.10
C GLU A 547 -12.31 17.06 32.37
N ASP A 548 -11.69 16.15 33.14
CA ASP A 548 -10.28 16.27 33.52
C ASP A 548 -9.37 16.11 32.29
N ARG A 549 -8.47 17.07 32.09
CA ARG A 549 -7.55 17.11 30.95
C ARG A 549 -6.35 16.17 31.11
N PHE A 550 -5.87 15.62 29.99
CA PHE A 550 -4.55 15.02 29.91
C PHE A 550 -3.48 16.12 29.93
N ARG A 551 -2.41 15.94 30.72
CA ARG A 551 -1.25 16.83 30.75
C ARG A 551 0.04 16.07 30.48
N LEU A 552 0.87 16.63 29.61
CA LEU A 552 2.24 16.20 29.34
C LEU A 552 3.17 17.40 29.55
N THR A 553 4.06 17.30 30.53
CA THR A 553 5.21 18.21 30.65
C THR A 553 6.44 17.51 30.08
N ILE A 554 7.09 18.13 29.11
CA ILE A 554 8.21 17.54 28.39
C ILE A 554 9.25 18.59 28.00
N THR A 555 10.54 18.25 28.13
CA THR A 555 11.62 19.04 27.52
C THR A 555 11.93 18.50 26.13
N SER A 556 11.52 19.22 25.08
CA SER A 556 11.73 18.78 23.71
C SER A 556 11.87 19.93 22.73
N LYS A 557 12.54 19.65 21.61
CA LYS A 557 12.62 20.54 20.45
C LYS A 557 11.36 20.42 19.59
N ASN A 558 10.93 19.18 19.34
CA ASN A 558 9.79 18.87 18.47
C ASN A 558 8.84 17.89 19.14
N LEU A 559 7.54 18.06 18.91
CA LEU A 559 6.51 17.15 19.41
C LEU A 559 5.42 16.92 18.37
N ILE A 560 5.08 15.65 18.18
CA ILE A 560 4.06 15.14 17.30
C ILE A 560 3.04 14.41 18.17
N LEU A 561 1.76 14.71 18.01
CA LEU A 561 0.67 13.94 18.59
C LEU A 561 0.29 12.83 17.62
N VAL A 562 0.14 11.62 18.14
CA VAL A 562 -0.51 10.52 17.41
C VAL A 562 -1.88 10.27 18.04
N PHE A 563 -2.96 10.40 17.27
CA PHE A 563 -4.33 10.17 17.74
C PHE A 563 -5.12 9.28 16.77
N LYS A 564 -6.20 8.69 17.25
CA LYS A 564 -7.05 7.77 16.49
C LYS A 564 -8.13 8.52 15.71
N ASP A 565 -8.20 8.32 14.39
CA ASP A 565 -9.40 8.57 13.61
C ASP A 565 -10.37 7.39 13.71
N SER A 566 -11.67 7.65 13.63
CA SER A 566 -12.72 6.64 13.53
C SER A 566 -13.90 7.14 12.70
N GLY A 567 -14.60 6.20 12.07
CA GLY A 567 -15.89 6.49 11.43
C GLY A 567 -17.08 6.45 12.39
N SER A 568 -16.85 6.15 13.68
CA SER A 568 -17.89 6.04 14.69
C SER A 568 -18.46 7.41 15.08
N PRO A 569 -19.78 7.58 15.22
CA PRO A 569 -20.36 8.82 15.74
C PRO A 569 -20.10 9.04 17.24
N ASP A 570 -19.51 8.06 17.94
CA ASP A 570 -19.23 8.12 19.38
C ASP A 570 -17.84 8.66 19.71
N VAL A 571 -17.00 8.93 18.70
CA VAL A 571 -15.77 9.70 18.88
C VAL A 571 -16.04 11.19 18.68
N GLY A 572 -15.26 12.04 19.34
CA GLY A 572 -15.44 13.50 19.32
C GLY A 572 -14.12 14.24 19.37
N LYS A 573 -14.16 15.54 19.12
CA LYS A 573 -12.96 16.37 18.96
C LYS A 573 -12.28 16.63 20.29
N ALA A 574 -10.95 16.77 20.25
CA ALA A 574 -10.17 17.22 21.39
C ALA A 574 -9.41 18.51 21.06
N GLU A 575 -9.45 19.47 21.97
CA GLU A 575 -8.63 20.68 21.91
C GLU A 575 -7.26 20.40 22.52
N VAL A 576 -6.20 20.76 21.79
CA VAL A 576 -4.80 20.59 22.19
C VAL A 576 -4.18 21.95 22.41
N TYR A 577 -3.69 22.18 23.62
CA TYR A 577 -3.02 23.39 24.04
C TYR A 577 -1.54 23.13 24.27
N VAL A 578 -0.68 24.06 23.84
CA VAL A 578 0.76 24.06 24.15
C VAL A 578 1.08 25.39 24.84
N ASP A 579 1.65 25.32 26.03
CA ASP A 579 2.00 26.46 26.88
C ASP A 579 0.81 27.44 27.07
N GLY A 580 -0.38 26.87 27.27
CA GLY A 580 -1.63 27.60 27.48
C GLY A 580 -2.27 28.18 26.21
N LYS A 581 -1.73 27.91 25.01
CA LYS A 581 -2.29 28.36 23.73
C LYS A 581 -2.89 27.20 22.97
N LEU A 582 -4.11 27.36 22.47
CA LEU A 582 -4.74 26.39 21.56
C LEU A 582 -3.92 26.32 20.26
N VAL A 583 -3.40 25.13 19.93
CA VAL A 583 -2.63 24.90 18.70
C VAL A 583 -3.38 24.06 17.68
N LEU A 584 -4.27 23.18 18.14
CA LEU A 584 -4.99 22.23 17.30
C LEU A 584 -6.34 21.87 17.93
N THR A 585 -7.37 21.70 17.10
CA THR A 585 -8.56 20.91 17.43
C THR A 585 -8.45 19.60 16.66
N ALA A 586 -8.08 18.52 17.34
CA ALA A 586 -7.90 17.21 16.75
C ALA A 586 -9.27 16.58 16.48
N ASP A 587 -9.62 16.47 15.20
CA ASP A 587 -10.89 15.93 14.74
C ASP A 587 -10.70 14.46 14.31
N PRO A 588 -11.30 13.48 15.02
CA PRO A 588 -11.14 12.06 14.73
C PRO A 588 -11.96 11.58 13.51
N HIS A 589 -12.51 12.49 12.70
CA HIS A 589 -13.31 12.13 11.52
C HIS A 589 -12.66 12.53 10.20
N VAL A 590 -11.43 13.04 10.19
CA VAL A 590 -10.79 13.53 8.96
C VAL A 590 -10.68 12.42 7.91
N ASN A 591 -10.20 11.24 8.29
CA ASN A 591 -10.22 10.07 7.41
C ASN A 591 -11.53 9.28 7.49
N SER A 592 -12.27 9.36 8.60
CA SER A 592 -13.56 8.67 8.83
C SER A 592 -13.49 7.13 8.77
N TRP A 593 -12.34 6.54 9.13
CA TRP A 593 -12.15 5.11 9.40
C TRP A 593 -11.04 4.92 10.44
N THR A 594 -10.94 3.73 11.05
CA THR A 594 -9.97 3.46 12.14
C THR A 594 -8.52 3.59 11.66
N HIS A 595 -7.91 4.74 11.91
CA HIS A 595 -6.62 5.14 11.33
C HIS A 595 -5.73 5.88 12.35
N CYS A 596 -4.41 5.68 12.26
CA CYS A 596 -3.43 6.41 13.07
C CYS A 596 -3.06 7.74 12.42
N ASN A 597 -3.41 8.86 13.04
CA ASN A 597 -3.03 10.20 12.58
C ASN A 597 -1.85 10.74 13.36
N ALA A 598 -0.79 11.14 12.67
CA ALA A 598 0.28 11.97 13.21
C ALA A 598 0.04 13.43 12.85
N VAL A 599 0.23 14.33 13.81
CA VAL A 599 0.15 15.78 13.63
C VAL A 599 1.20 16.51 14.46
N ILE A 600 1.88 17.49 13.87
CA ILE A 600 2.93 18.27 14.53
C ILE A 600 2.31 19.32 15.44
N LEU A 601 2.59 19.24 16.74
CA LEU A 601 2.16 20.26 17.70
C LEU A 601 3.11 21.46 17.73
N TYR A 602 4.42 21.20 17.61
CA TYR A 602 5.44 22.21 17.43
C TYR A 602 6.74 21.62 16.87
N ASN A 603 7.50 22.46 16.16
CA ASN A 603 8.84 22.19 15.65
C ASN A 603 9.70 23.44 15.91
N ASN A 604 10.44 23.46 17.03
CA ASN A 604 11.20 24.63 17.48
C ASN A 604 12.67 24.53 17.05
N GLU A 605 13.40 25.64 17.03
CA GLU A 605 14.84 25.59 16.75
C GLU A 605 15.67 24.99 17.90
N GLN A 606 15.20 25.18 19.15
CA GLN A 606 15.88 24.77 20.37
C GLN A 606 14.93 23.96 21.26
N SER A 607 15.48 23.03 22.02
CA SER A 607 14.74 22.29 23.04
C SER A 607 14.39 23.20 24.23
N GLY A 608 13.17 23.06 24.72
CA GLY A 608 12.64 23.78 25.87
C GLY A 608 11.63 22.94 26.62
N GLU A 609 11.33 23.32 27.87
CA GLU A 609 10.22 22.73 28.62
C GLU A 609 8.90 23.28 28.09
N HIS A 610 7.98 22.37 27.76
CA HIS A 610 6.65 22.66 27.27
C HIS A 610 5.60 21.92 28.09
N MET A 611 4.43 22.54 28.25
CA MET A 611 3.24 21.92 28.83
C MET A 611 2.18 21.74 27.76
N VAL A 612 1.84 20.49 27.48
CA VAL A 612 0.75 20.10 26.58
C VAL A 612 -0.45 19.70 27.39
N GLU A 613 -1.62 20.26 27.05
CA GLU A 613 -2.88 19.93 27.67
C GLU A 613 -3.88 19.49 26.59
N ILE A 614 -4.52 18.34 26.76
CA ILE A 614 -5.53 17.81 25.84
C ILE A 614 -6.83 17.63 26.62
N GLN A 615 -7.91 18.22 26.11
CA GLN A 615 -9.25 18.13 26.69
C GLN A 615 -10.28 17.93 25.58
N MET A 616 -11.40 17.29 25.88
CA MET A 616 -12.51 17.21 24.93
C MET A 616 -13.01 18.60 24.56
N ALA A 617 -13.43 18.79 23.31
CA ALA A 617 -14.10 20.02 22.88
C ALA A 617 -15.41 20.20 23.67
N PRO A 618 -15.85 21.43 23.96
CA PRO A 618 -17.05 21.69 24.76
C PRO A 618 -18.32 20.99 24.27
N GLU A 619 -18.46 20.82 22.95
CA GLU A 619 -19.59 20.13 22.32
C GLU A 619 -19.52 18.61 22.35
N ASP A 620 -18.35 18.03 22.63
CA ASP A 620 -18.04 16.60 22.52
C ASP A 620 -17.60 15.99 23.87
N GLN A 621 -17.95 16.62 24.99
CA GLN A 621 -17.59 16.13 26.35
C GLN A 621 -18.14 14.73 26.65
N ASP A 622 -19.23 14.34 26.01
CA ASP A 622 -19.86 13.02 26.14
C ASP A 622 -19.30 11.99 25.13
N LYS A 623 -18.26 12.35 24.36
CA LYS A 623 -17.66 11.49 23.34
C LYS A 623 -16.34 10.88 23.79
N SER A 624 -15.88 9.90 23.02
CA SER A 624 -14.57 9.29 23.18
C SER A 624 -13.50 9.95 22.32
N PHE A 625 -12.25 9.91 22.79
CA PHE A 625 -11.08 10.33 22.01
C PHE A 625 -9.85 9.56 22.49
N THR A 626 -8.98 9.17 21.55
CA THR A 626 -7.83 8.31 21.86
C THR A 626 -6.53 8.96 21.42
N ILE A 627 -5.67 9.23 22.39
CA ILE A 627 -4.26 9.60 22.22
C ILE A 627 -3.49 8.29 22.08
N LEU A 628 -3.02 7.98 20.88
CA LEU A 628 -2.27 6.77 20.58
C LEU A 628 -0.81 6.84 21.07
N GLY A 629 -0.26 8.06 21.15
CA GLY A 629 1.10 8.31 21.61
C GLY A 629 1.61 9.66 21.14
N PHE A 630 2.91 9.88 21.29
CA PHE A 630 3.61 11.06 20.83
C PHE A 630 4.93 10.67 20.16
N GLY A 631 5.35 11.45 19.17
CA GLY A 631 6.73 11.46 18.66
C GLY A 631 7.45 12.68 19.20
N TYR A 632 8.63 12.54 19.80
CA TYR A 632 9.38 13.69 20.31
C TYR A 632 10.87 13.62 20.02
N THR A 633 11.52 14.78 19.97
CA THR A 633 12.98 14.92 19.97
C THR A 633 13.42 15.77 21.16
N ALA A 634 14.46 15.33 21.85
CA ALA A 634 14.98 15.97 23.06
C ALA A 634 15.82 17.22 22.76
#